data_AF-A0A1Y3B703-F1
#
_entry.id   AF-A0A1Y3B703-F1
#
_cell.length_a   1.000
_cell.length_b   1.000
_cell.length_c   1.000
_cell.angle_alpha   90.00
_cell.angle_beta   90.00
_cell.angle_gamma   90.00
#
_symmetry.space_group_name_H-M   'P 1'
#
loop_
_entity.id
_entity.type
_entity.pdbx_description
1 polymer ?
#
loop_
_entity_poly.entity_id
_entity_poly.type
_entity_poly.pdbx_seq_one_letter_code
_entity_poly.pdbx_strand_id
1 'polypeptide(L)'
;RHYYLFNSNRYHAGPIPLTDLGLPIHISRIDTIIDWAVNGKAYIFTGSVYWRLNSQENRIEMDYPRDMSVWQGSQRQSRQALLDLSIR
;
A
#
# COMPACT_ATOMS: atom_id res chain seq x y z
N ARG A 1 -10.83 8.52 7.44
CA ARG A 1 -9.86 7.53 6.92
C ARG A 1 -8.72 8.34 6.35
N HIS A 2 -7.65 8.50 7.12
CA HIS A 2 -6.61 9.49 6.87
C HIS A 2 -5.24 8.87 7.10
N TYR A 3 -4.22 9.45 6.50
CA TYR A 3 -2.83 9.19 6.81
C TYR A 3 -2.16 10.46 7.31
N TYR A 4 -0.99 10.28 7.90
CA TYR A 4 -0.14 11.34 8.43
C TYR A 4 1.24 11.18 7.82
N LEU A 5 1.86 12.29 7.45
CA LEU A 5 3.23 12.32 6.97
C LEU A 5 4.16 12.59 8.15
N PHE A 6 5.20 11.78 8.23
CA PHE A 6 6.28 11.95 9.19
C PHE A 6 7.61 11.99 8.43
N ASN A 7 8.49 12.90 8.84
CA ASN A 7 9.89 12.88 8.45
C ASN A 7 10.70 12.31 9.63
N SER A 8 11.13 11.05 9.50
CA SER A 8 11.62 10.24 10.63
C SER A 8 10.60 10.27 11.78
N ASN A 9 10.98 10.74 12.96
CA ASN A 9 10.08 10.83 14.12
C ASN A 9 9.36 12.19 14.25
N ARG A 10 9.49 13.09 13.26
CA ARG A 10 8.86 14.41 13.30
C ARG A 10 7.59 14.41 12.48
N TYR A 11 6.49 14.82 13.11
CA TYR A 11 5.25 15.12 12.41
C TYR A 11 5.51 16.17 11.32
N HIS A 12 5.01 15.90 10.12
CA HIS A 12 5.14 16.80 8.97
C HIS A 12 3.78 17.37 8.54
N ALA A 13 2.78 16.50 8.31
CA ALA A 13 1.45 16.94 7.85
C ALA A 13 0.35 15.89 8.16
N GLY A 14 -0.91 16.33 8.22
CA GLY A 14 -2.07 15.48 8.49
C GLY A 14 -3.22 16.19 9.23
N PRO A 15 -4.39 15.55 9.35
CA PRO A 15 -4.78 14.31 8.69
C PRO A 15 -5.07 14.53 7.20
N ILE A 16 -4.45 13.74 6.32
CA ILE A 16 -4.67 13.80 4.86
C ILE A 16 -5.60 12.64 4.47
N PRO A 17 -6.68 12.86 3.70
CA PRO A 17 -7.60 11.79 3.33
C PRO A 17 -6.92 10.78 2.40
N LEU A 18 -7.29 9.50 2.51
CA LEU A 18 -6.75 8.46 1.61
C LEU A 18 -7.06 8.75 0.13
N THR A 19 -8.09 9.54 -0.16
CA THR A 19 -8.42 9.99 -1.51
C THR A 19 -7.35 10.89 -2.14
N ASP A 20 -6.50 11.53 -1.33
CA ASP A 20 -5.36 12.34 -1.81
C ASP A 20 -4.34 11.46 -2.54
N LEU A 21 -4.15 10.22 -2.07
CA LEU A 21 -3.37 9.20 -2.77
C LEU A 21 -4.07 8.69 -4.04
N GLY A 22 -5.30 9.09 -4.33
CA GLY A 22 -6.09 8.56 -5.45
C GLY A 22 -6.85 7.27 -5.14
N LEU A 23 -6.92 6.85 -3.88
CA LEU A 23 -7.76 5.71 -3.48
C LEU A 23 -9.26 6.10 -3.53
N PRO A 24 -10.16 5.19 -3.94
CA PRO A 24 -11.59 5.46 -3.92
C PRO A 24 -12.14 5.70 -2.51
N ILE A 25 -13.17 6.54 -2.39
CA ILE A 25 -13.80 6.90 -1.10
C ILE A 25 -14.35 5.70 -0.32
N HIS A 26 -14.76 4.63 -1.02
CA HIS A 26 -15.30 3.43 -0.38
C HIS A 26 -14.23 2.61 0.35
N ILE A 27 -12.94 2.79 0.04
CA ILE A 27 -11.84 2.08 0.70
C ILE A 27 -11.69 2.54 2.14
N SER A 28 -11.84 1.58 3.06
CA SER A 28 -11.95 1.85 4.51
C SER A 28 -10.68 1.79 5.28
N ARG A 29 -9.85 0.89 4.82
CA ARG A 29 -8.84 0.26 5.60
C ARG A 29 -7.80 -0.18 4.61
N ILE A 30 -6.57 0.07 4.99
CA ILE A 30 -5.40 -0.51 4.37
C ILE A 30 -5.05 -1.71 5.22
N ASP A 31 -4.91 -2.88 4.59
CA ASP A 31 -4.50 -4.08 5.31
C ASP A 31 -2.99 -4.17 5.41
N THR A 32 -2.29 -3.75 4.36
CA THR A 32 -0.83 -3.83 4.27
C THR A 32 -0.30 -2.84 3.25
N ILE A 33 0.91 -2.33 3.49
CA ILE A 33 1.72 -1.61 2.50
C ILE A 33 3.05 -2.36 2.36
N ILE A 34 3.49 -2.60 1.14
CA ILE A 34 4.74 -3.31 0.84
C ILE A 34 5.57 -2.47 -0.13
N ASP A 35 6.82 -2.19 0.26
CA ASP A 35 7.84 -1.72 -0.66
C ASP A 35 8.45 -2.93 -1.39
N TRP A 36 8.15 -3.07 -2.67
CA TRP A 36 8.61 -4.21 -3.46
C TRP A 36 9.99 -3.92 -4.07
N ALA A 37 11.03 -4.37 -3.37
CA ALA A 37 12.43 -4.11 -3.73
C ALA A 37 12.78 -4.52 -5.19
N VAL A 38 12.13 -5.54 -5.74
CA VAL A 38 12.42 -6.05 -7.10
C VAL A 38 12.19 -4.99 -8.18
N ASN A 39 11.20 -4.12 -8.01
CA ASN A 39 10.93 -3.03 -8.96
C ASN A 39 10.88 -1.64 -8.32
N GLY A 40 11.22 -1.53 -7.03
CA GLY A 40 11.25 -0.26 -6.29
C GLY A 40 9.90 0.44 -6.18
N LYS A 41 8.79 -0.30 -6.31
CA LYS A 41 7.43 0.25 -6.23
C LYS A 41 6.77 -0.12 -4.90
N ALA A 42 5.98 0.81 -4.37
CA ALA A 42 5.15 0.56 -3.20
C ALA A 42 3.76 0.06 -3.62
N TYR A 43 3.25 -0.94 -2.90
CA TYR A 43 1.95 -1.56 -3.15
C TYR A 43 1.09 -1.48 -1.89
N ILE A 44 -0.15 -1.06 -2.06
CA ILE A 44 -1.16 -0.96 -0.99
C ILE A 44 -2.18 -2.07 -1.21
N PHE A 45 -2.44 -2.88 -0.19
CA PHE A 45 -3.39 -3.99 -0.25
C PHE A 45 -4.65 -3.67 0.55
N THR A 46 -5.81 -3.94 -0.05
CA THR A 46 -7.12 -3.69 0.54
C THR A 46 -8.06 -4.84 0.18
N GLY A 47 -8.41 -5.68 1.15
CA GLY A 47 -9.25 -6.86 0.95
C GLY A 47 -8.63 -7.85 -0.03
N SER A 48 -9.23 -8.01 -1.21
CA SER A 48 -8.79 -8.93 -2.27
C SER A 48 -8.10 -8.24 -3.45
N VAL A 49 -7.82 -6.94 -3.34
CA VAL A 49 -7.18 -6.17 -4.41
C VAL A 49 -5.97 -5.40 -3.91
N TYR A 50 -5.12 -4.99 -4.85
CA TYR A 50 -3.96 -4.18 -4.58
C TYR A 50 -3.86 -2.98 -5.52
N TRP A 51 -3.15 -1.96 -5.05
CA TRP A 51 -2.92 -0.68 -5.72
C TRP A 51 -1.42 -0.43 -5.80
N ARG A 52 -0.92 0.13 -6.89
CA ARG A 52 0.49 0.53 -7.01
C ARG A 52 0.62 2.04 -6.86
N LEU A 53 1.50 2.47 -5.99
CA LEU A 53 1.81 3.89 -5.79
C LEU A 53 2.87 4.34 -6.80
N ASN A 54 2.61 5.45 -7.47
CA ASN A 54 3.59 6.21 -8.22
C ASN A 54 4.38 7.08 -7.23
N SER A 55 5.63 6.70 -6.94
CA SER A 55 6.49 7.47 -6.03
C SER A 55 6.84 8.86 -6.55
N GLN A 56 6.71 9.14 -7.85
CA GLN A 56 6.98 10.47 -8.40
C GLN A 56 5.81 11.43 -8.16
N GLU A 57 4.59 10.91 -8.22
CA GLU A 57 3.36 11.71 -8.12
C GLU A 57 2.70 11.62 -6.74
N ASN A 58 3.17 10.71 -5.88
CA ASN A 58 2.55 10.34 -4.61
C ASN A 58 1.07 9.94 -4.75
N ARG A 59 0.73 9.29 -5.86
CA ARG A 59 -0.65 8.87 -6.19
C ARG A 59 -0.68 7.47 -6.77
N ILE A 60 -1.82 6.81 -6.66
CA ILE A 60 -2.08 5.51 -7.29
C ILE A 60 -1.94 5.66 -8.80
N GLU A 61 -1.20 4.73 -9.41
CA GLU A 61 -1.05 4.67 -10.87
C GLU A 61 -2.38 4.34 -11.55
N MET A 62 -2.55 4.84 -12.79
CA MET A 62 -3.69 4.48 -13.64
C MET A 62 -3.71 2.95 -13.88
N ASP A 63 -4.91 2.38 -14.08
CA ASP A 63 -5.17 0.93 -14.25
C ASP A 63 -5.08 0.06 -12.98
N TYR A 64 -5.23 0.68 -11.80
CA TYR A 64 -5.45 0.01 -10.52
C TYR A 64 -6.87 0.28 -10.00
N PRO A 65 -7.49 -0.65 -9.26
CA PRO A 65 -6.88 -1.79 -8.58
C PRO A 65 -6.71 -3.03 -9.46
N ARG A 66 -5.88 -3.97 -8.99
CA ARG A 66 -5.74 -5.31 -9.57
C ARG A 66 -6.01 -6.40 -8.54
N ASP A 67 -6.46 -7.55 -9.02
CA ASP A 67 -6.79 -8.69 -8.17
C ASP A 67 -5.53 -9.29 -7.53
N MET A 68 -5.58 -9.57 -6.23
CA MET A 68 -4.45 -10.16 -5.49
C MET A 68 -4.07 -11.57 -5.96
N SER A 69 -4.87 -12.22 -6.81
CA SER A 69 -4.55 -13.49 -7.48
C SER A 69 -3.25 -13.46 -8.27
N VAL A 70 -2.83 -12.30 -8.78
CA VAL A 70 -1.52 -12.13 -9.41
C VAL A 70 -0.39 -12.46 -8.44
N TRP A 71 -0.61 -12.23 -7.15
CA TRP A 71 0.34 -12.56 -6.09
C TRP A 71 0.21 -14.02 -5.63
N GLN A 72 -0.80 -14.81 -6.03
CA GLN A 72 -1.02 -16.16 -5.48
C GLN A 72 0.13 -17.15 -5.74
N GLY A 73 0.89 -16.97 -6.83
CA GLY A 73 2.15 -17.71 -7.05
C GLY A 73 3.25 -17.34 -6.05
N SER A 74 3.26 -16.09 -5.58
CA SER A 74 4.13 -15.56 -4.52
C SER A 74 3.54 -15.71 -3.11
N GLN A 75 2.24 -15.95 -2.94
CA GLN A 75 1.54 -16.03 -1.64
C GLN A 75 1.87 -17.28 -0.82
N ARG A 76 2.35 -18.35 -1.46
CA ARG A 76 2.94 -19.49 -0.71
C ARG A 76 4.22 -19.11 0.01
N GLN A 77 4.92 -18.06 -0.43
CA GLN A 77 6.11 -17.50 0.23
C GLN A 77 5.80 -16.20 0.98
N SER A 78 4.84 -15.39 0.51
CA SER A 78 4.58 -14.04 1.05
C SER A 78 3.66 -14.04 2.26
N ARG A 79 2.80 -15.04 2.49
CA ARG A 79 2.12 -15.18 3.80
C ARG A 79 3.12 -15.45 4.92
N GLN A 80 4.19 -16.20 4.65
CA GLN A 80 5.29 -16.42 5.59
C GLN A 80 6.08 -15.11 5.80
N ALA A 81 6.44 -14.41 4.71
CA ALA A 81 7.20 -13.16 4.79
C ALA A 81 6.41 -12.00 5.46
N LEU A 82 5.10 -11.91 5.25
CA LEU A 82 4.24 -10.91 5.88
C LEU A 82 4.04 -11.18 7.39
N LEU A 83 4.02 -12.45 7.80
CA LEU A 83 4.07 -12.80 9.22
C LEU A 83 5.43 -12.41 9.84
N ASP A 84 6.54 -12.69 9.16
CA ASP A 84 7.90 -12.34 9.63
C ASP A 84 8.15 -10.82 9.73
N LEU A 85 7.56 -10.02 8.83
CA LEU A 85 7.63 -8.55 8.85
C LEU A 85 6.72 -7.92 9.92
N SER A 86 5.68 -8.63 10.36
CA SER A 86 4.77 -8.17 11.43
C SER A 86 5.25 -8.48 12.85
N ILE A 87 6.35 -9.23 12.99
CA ILE A 87 6.93 -9.68 14.28
C ILE A 87 8.22 -8.90 14.65
N ARG A 88 8.56 -7.82 13.96
CA ARG A 88 9.71 -6.96 14.33
C ARG A 88 9.30 -5.60 14.84
#